data_AF-A0AA38X8G9-F1
#
_entry.id   AF-A0AA38X8G9-F1
#
_cell.length_a   1.000
_cell.length_b   1.000
_cell.length_c   1.000
_cell.angle_alpha   90.00
_cell.angle_beta   90.00
_cell.angle_gamma   90.00
#
_symmetry.space_group_name_H-M   'P 1'
#
loop_
_entity.id
_entity.type
_entity.pdbx_description
1 polymer ?
#
loop_
_entity_poly.entity_id
_entity_poly.type
_entity_poly.pdbx_seq_one_letter_code
_entity_poly.pdbx_strand_id
1 'polypeptide(L)'
;MDLPKDYHSDSSHPSSPVPSAKNGSNSRSSRDSQNSHQPLYRLKIFSYGSKLGPLPAPSDNQRQLDYDLSDIAKPPEAIREGNTGLYPEVQCVVVADNYSESRLKQIQQEIKTAMDEIEAPHLPESSASAPDSGSLPNELLIALVCGSGKHRSVTFAEQICRYFQRAKNKRQKWGVTLEHRDLDVAHDHEHMYEDESDDGQGAYEGNYAILSKSRSAHLGVDLEERTGKERKRNLEEASRNIRQGGARVVEAPS
;
A
#
# COMPACT_ATOMS: atom_id res chain seq x y z
N MET A 1 46.21 -38.37 29.53
CA MET A 1 45.73 -38.75 30.87
C MET A 1 45.22 -37.47 31.51
N ASP A 2 44.10 -37.55 32.23
CA ASP A 2 43.38 -36.48 32.96
C ASP A 2 42.17 -35.82 32.26
N LEU A 3 41.08 -36.59 32.24
CA LEU A 3 39.69 -36.14 32.55
C LEU A 3 39.50 -36.21 34.08
N PRO A 4 38.37 -35.79 34.70
CA PRO A 4 37.33 -34.78 34.38
C PRO A 4 37.05 -33.84 35.59
N LYS A 5 36.17 -32.82 35.46
CA LYS A 5 35.34 -32.35 36.59
C LYS A 5 33.97 -31.85 36.12
N ASP A 6 32.97 -32.69 36.39
CA ASP A 6 31.55 -32.37 36.40
C ASP A 6 31.24 -31.38 37.53
N TYR A 7 30.43 -30.37 37.25
CA TYR A 7 29.76 -29.56 38.27
C TYR A 7 28.26 -29.64 38.04
N HIS A 8 27.64 -30.51 38.84
CA HIS A 8 26.22 -30.43 39.17
C HIS A 8 26.06 -29.49 40.36
N SER A 9 25.21 -28.47 40.22
CA SER A 9 24.63 -27.78 41.37
C SER A 9 23.14 -27.60 41.12
N ASP A 10 22.40 -28.49 41.78
CA ASP A 10 21.00 -28.32 42.12
C ASP A 10 20.77 -26.98 42.82
N SER A 11 19.69 -26.29 42.45
CA SER A 11 19.06 -25.30 43.33
C SER A 11 17.56 -25.51 43.32
N SER A 12 17.16 -26.22 44.36
CA SER A 12 15.80 -26.45 44.81
C SER A 12 15.17 -25.12 45.21
N HIS A 13 14.06 -24.75 44.54
CA HIS A 13 13.19 -23.69 45.05
C HIS A 13 11.88 -24.30 45.61
N PRO A 14 11.43 -23.78 46.77
CA PRO A 14 10.41 -24.40 47.59
C PRO A 14 8.99 -24.22 47.05
N SER A 15 8.22 -25.29 47.22
CA SER A 15 6.77 -25.33 47.12
C SER A 15 6.13 -24.36 48.12
N SER A 16 5.10 -23.64 47.69
CA SER A 16 4.15 -22.98 48.58
C SER A 16 2.72 -23.09 48.06
N PRO A 17 1.73 -23.10 48.97
CA PRO A 17 0.47 -23.80 48.78
C PRO A 17 -0.64 -22.93 48.20
N VAL A 18 -1.58 -23.68 47.62
CA VAL A 18 -2.92 -23.36 47.13
C VAL A 18 -3.71 -22.39 48.01
N PRO A 19 -4.50 -21.50 47.39
CA PRO A 19 -5.86 -21.26 47.86
C PRO A 19 -6.88 -21.72 46.82
N SER A 20 -7.70 -22.68 47.24
CA SER A 20 -8.94 -23.06 46.56
C SER A 20 -9.92 -21.89 46.57
N ALA A 21 -10.23 -21.35 45.39
CA ALA A 21 -11.41 -20.54 45.17
C ALA A 21 -12.23 -21.18 44.05
N LYS A 22 -13.36 -21.77 44.46
CA LYS A 22 -14.47 -22.19 43.60
C LYS A 22 -14.96 -20.95 42.83
N ASN A 23 -14.92 -20.97 41.51
CA ASN A 23 -15.75 -20.07 40.70
C ASN A 23 -16.30 -20.82 39.49
N GLY A 24 -17.60 -20.62 39.31
CA GLY A 24 -18.49 -21.50 38.57
C GLY A 24 -18.16 -21.63 37.09
N SER A 25 -18.42 -22.85 36.62
CA SER A 25 -18.53 -23.25 35.23
C SER A 25 -19.64 -22.46 34.52
N ASN A 26 -19.33 -21.25 34.07
CA ASN A 26 -20.07 -20.63 32.98
C ASN A 26 -19.47 -21.12 31.67
N SER A 27 -19.91 -22.30 31.24
CA SER A 27 -19.76 -22.82 29.89
C SER A 27 -20.53 -21.94 28.91
N ARG A 28 -20.12 -20.68 28.76
CA ARG A 28 -20.48 -19.85 27.62
C ARG A 28 -19.65 -20.36 26.47
N SER A 29 -20.23 -21.35 25.79
CA SER A 29 -19.97 -21.68 24.40
C SER A 29 -20.10 -20.39 23.57
N SER A 30 -19.07 -19.54 23.56
CA SER A 30 -18.85 -18.52 22.54
C SER A 30 -18.45 -19.25 21.27
N ARG A 31 -19.44 -19.87 20.64
CA ARG A 31 -19.48 -20.11 19.20
C ARG A 31 -19.75 -18.77 18.51
N ASP A 32 -18.91 -17.78 18.79
CA ASP A 32 -18.67 -16.74 17.79
C ASP A 32 -17.72 -17.40 16.79
N SER A 33 -18.30 -18.27 15.96
CA SER A 33 -17.71 -18.65 14.69
C SER A 33 -17.49 -17.35 13.95
N GLN A 34 -16.31 -16.76 14.13
CA GLN A 34 -15.81 -15.68 13.32
C GLN A 34 -15.78 -16.23 11.91
N ASN A 35 -16.89 -16.00 11.20
CA ASN A 35 -17.01 -16.19 9.78
C ASN A 35 -16.04 -15.18 9.17
N SER A 36 -14.76 -15.54 9.14
CA SER A 36 -13.73 -14.80 8.44
C SER A 36 -14.10 -14.93 6.97
N HIS A 37 -15.01 -14.06 6.52
CA HIS A 37 -15.43 -13.94 5.14
C HIS A 37 -14.17 -13.63 4.34
N GLN A 38 -13.53 -14.69 3.84
CA GLN A 38 -12.46 -14.59 2.87
C GLN A 38 -13.02 -13.83 1.68
N PRO A 39 -12.32 -12.80 1.19
CA PRO A 39 -12.81 -12.04 0.05
C PRO A 39 -12.95 -12.97 -1.16
N LEU A 40 -14.04 -12.78 -1.91
CA LEU A 40 -14.32 -13.58 -3.11
C LEU A 40 -13.30 -13.32 -4.21
N TYR A 41 -12.82 -12.08 -4.29
CA TYR A 41 -11.85 -11.62 -5.29
C TYR A 41 -10.61 -11.02 -4.62
N ARG A 42 -9.45 -11.10 -5.28
CA ARG A 42 -8.19 -10.56 -4.77
C ARG A 42 -7.55 -9.60 -5.77
N LEU A 43 -7.19 -8.41 -5.29
CA LEU A 43 -6.33 -7.46 -5.97
C LEU A 43 -4.93 -7.55 -5.35
N LYS A 44 -3.94 -8.01 -6.12
CA LYS A 44 -2.54 -8.04 -5.70
C LYS A 44 -1.76 -6.98 -6.46
N ILE A 45 -1.09 -6.08 -5.76
CA ILE A 45 -0.31 -5.00 -6.34
C ILE A 45 1.16 -5.27 -6.05
N PHE A 46 1.98 -5.28 -7.09
CA PHE A 46 3.41 -5.47 -7.02
C PHE A 46 4.12 -4.23 -7.54
N SER A 47 5.11 -3.75 -6.81
CA SER A 47 6.09 -2.80 -7.37
C SER A 47 7.43 -3.48 -7.51
N TYR A 48 8.10 -3.28 -8.65
CA TYR A 48 9.44 -3.82 -8.85
C TYR A 48 10.32 -3.00 -9.79
N GLY A 49 11.61 -3.33 -9.79
CA GLY A 49 12.65 -2.80 -10.66
C GLY A 49 12.80 -3.62 -11.93
N SER A 50 13.05 -2.97 -13.06
CA SER A 50 13.22 -3.67 -14.35
C SER A 50 14.34 -4.72 -14.34
N LYS A 51 15.30 -4.61 -13.42
CA LYS A 51 16.38 -5.60 -13.21
C LYS A 51 15.90 -6.96 -12.71
N LEU A 52 14.78 -7.02 -12.00
CA LEU A 52 14.22 -8.28 -11.49
C LEU A 52 13.41 -9.06 -12.54
N GLY A 53 13.23 -8.47 -13.73
CA GLY A 53 12.40 -9.03 -14.79
C GLY A 53 10.89 -8.92 -14.50
N PRO A 54 10.06 -9.22 -15.51
CA PRO A 54 8.60 -9.17 -15.37
C PRO A 54 8.11 -10.21 -14.35
N LEU A 55 6.86 -10.05 -13.89
CA LEU A 55 6.19 -11.09 -13.13
C LEU A 55 6.01 -12.37 -13.98
N PRO A 56 5.94 -13.56 -13.36
CA PRO A 56 5.59 -14.78 -14.08
C PRO A 56 4.23 -14.63 -14.76
N ALA A 57 4.03 -15.36 -15.87
CA ALA A 57 2.76 -15.35 -16.58
C ALA A 57 1.59 -15.72 -15.63
N PRO A 58 0.44 -15.04 -15.73
CA PRO A 58 -0.71 -15.33 -14.88
C PRO A 58 -1.26 -16.74 -15.15
N SER A 59 -1.74 -17.40 -14.11
CA SER A 59 -2.49 -18.67 -14.21
C SER A 59 -3.89 -18.43 -14.80
N ASP A 60 -4.61 -19.49 -15.19
CA ASP A 60 -5.94 -19.40 -15.81
C ASP A 60 -6.98 -18.61 -14.97
N ASN A 61 -6.80 -18.59 -13.64
CA ASN A 61 -7.66 -17.87 -12.71
C ASN A 61 -7.12 -16.47 -12.33
N GLN A 62 -6.11 -15.96 -13.04
CA GLN A 62 -5.49 -14.67 -12.80
C GLN A 62 -5.57 -13.78 -14.05
N ARG A 63 -5.88 -12.51 -13.85
CA ARG A 63 -5.70 -11.46 -14.86
C ARG A 63 -4.55 -10.56 -14.41
N GLN A 64 -3.65 -10.21 -15.32
CA GLN A 64 -2.52 -9.33 -15.02
C GLN A 64 -2.59 -8.04 -15.85
N LEU A 65 -2.27 -6.91 -15.21
CA LEU A 65 -2.07 -5.61 -15.85
C LEU A 65 -0.65 -5.11 -15.53
N ASP A 66 0.13 -4.82 -16.57
CA ASP A 66 1.51 -4.36 -16.47
C ASP A 66 1.62 -2.87 -16.82
N TYR A 67 2.32 -2.13 -15.97
CA TYR A 67 2.49 -0.69 -16.06
C TYR A 67 3.96 -0.30 -15.95
N ASP A 68 4.53 0.13 -17.06
CA ASP A 68 5.85 0.79 -17.08
C ASP A 68 5.70 2.25 -16.67
N LEU A 69 6.46 2.65 -15.65
CA LEU A 69 6.52 4.00 -15.09
C LEU A 69 7.87 4.66 -15.38
N SER A 70 8.55 4.23 -16.42
CA SER A 70 9.81 4.81 -16.88
C SER A 70 9.62 6.22 -17.47
N ASP A 71 8.41 6.51 -17.99
CA ASP A 71 7.92 7.80 -18.48
C ASP A 71 7.67 8.82 -17.36
N ILE A 72 7.37 8.37 -16.15
CA ILE A 72 7.22 9.24 -14.97
C ILE A 72 8.55 9.90 -14.59
N ALA A 73 8.51 11.20 -14.30
CA ALA A 73 9.67 11.98 -13.90
C ALA A 73 10.41 11.34 -12.72
N LYS A 74 11.74 11.28 -12.80
CA LYS A 74 12.57 10.77 -11.72
C LYS A 74 12.57 11.80 -10.57
N PRO A 75 12.37 11.38 -9.31
CA PRO A 75 12.53 12.29 -8.18
C PRO A 75 13.98 12.82 -8.12
N PRO A 76 14.21 14.06 -7.63
CA PRO A 76 15.52 14.66 -7.50
C PRO A 76 16.46 13.81 -6.65
N GLU A 77 17.76 13.80 -7.00
CA GLU A 77 18.76 12.97 -6.35
C GLU A 77 18.84 13.16 -4.84
N ALA A 78 18.83 14.41 -4.37
CA ALA A 78 18.87 14.74 -2.95
C ALA A 78 17.72 14.10 -2.12
N ILE A 79 16.58 13.82 -2.76
CA ILE A 79 15.45 13.16 -2.10
C ILE A 79 15.52 11.64 -2.25
N ARG A 80 16.15 11.13 -3.33
CA ARG A 80 16.31 9.69 -3.57
C ARG A 80 17.31 9.04 -2.63
N GLU A 81 18.33 9.78 -2.22
CA GLU A 81 19.38 9.28 -1.34
C GLU A 81 18.77 8.94 0.04
N GLY A 82 18.92 7.69 0.46
CA GLY A 82 18.36 7.20 1.73
C GLY A 82 16.83 6.96 1.76
N ASN A 83 16.06 7.49 0.82
CA ASN A 83 14.59 7.34 0.83
C ASN A 83 14.07 6.45 -0.30
N THR A 84 12.90 5.86 -0.05
CA THR A 84 12.12 5.07 -1.02
C THR A 84 10.77 5.73 -1.29
N GLY A 85 9.99 5.18 -2.22
CA GLY A 85 8.62 5.64 -2.50
C GLY A 85 7.65 5.44 -1.34
N LEU A 86 8.08 4.90 -0.19
CA LEU A 86 7.30 4.86 1.05
C LEU A 86 7.29 6.22 1.77
N TYR A 87 8.33 7.04 1.55
CA TYR A 87 8.48 8.31 2.25
C TYR A 87 7.56 9.38 1.64
N PRO A 88 6.79 10.12 2.46
CA PRO A 88 5.84 11.14 1.98
C PRO A 88 6.47 12.19 1.06
N GLU A 89 7.71 12.59 1.29
CA GLU A 89 8.44 13.57 0.49
C GLU A 89 8.69 13.05 -0.93
N VAL A 90 9.14 11.80 -1.04
CA VAL A 90 9.31 11.12 -2.34
C VAL A 90 7.97 10.98 -3.03
N GLN A 91 6.92 10.59 -2.29
CA GLN A 91 5.58 10.44 -2.85
C GLN A 91 5.08 11.77 -3.42
N CYS A 92 5.14 12.84 -2.63
CA CYS A 92 4.71 14.18 -3.01
C CYS A 92 5.38 14.62 -4.31
N VAL A 93 6.70 14.48 -4.40
CA VAL A 93 7.45 14.89 -5.60
C VAL A 93 7.14 14.03 -6.82
N VAL A 94 7.00 12.72 -6.66
CA VAL A 94 6.69 11.80 -7.77
C VAL A 94 5.30 12.07 -8.36
N VAL A 95 4.32 12.51 -7.55
CA VAL A 95 2.96 12.82 -8.04
C VAL A 95 2.68 14.32 -8.15
N ALA A 96 3.71 15.17 -8.06
CA ALA A 96 3.55 16.63 -8.02
C ALA A 96 3.09 17.22 -9.36
N ASP A 97 3.48 16.62 -10.49
CA ASP A 97 3.14 17.13 -11.81
C ASP A 97 1.78 16.61 -12.32
N ASN A 98 1.13 17.42 -13.15
CA ASN A 98 -0.18 17.08 -13.71
C ASN A 98 -0.16 15.78 -14.53
N TYR A 99 1.00 15.46 -15.13
CA TYR A 99 1.16 14.26 -15.94
C TYR A 99 1.11 12.99 -15.08
N SER A 100 1.92 12.92 -14.01
CA SER A 100 1.98 11.78 -13.10
C SER A 100 0.67 11.61 -12.33
N GLU A 101 0.03 12.71 -11.91
CA GLU A 101 -1.30 12.65 -11.29
C GLU A 101 -2.35 12.09 -12.26
N SER A 102 -2.35 12.55 -13.51
CA SER A 102 -3.27 12.05 -14.55
C SER A 102 -3.01 10.58 -14.87
N ARG A 103 -1.74 10.18 -14.95
CA ARG A 103 -1.33 8.79 -15.17
C ARG A 103 -1.77 7.88 -14.03
N LEU A 104 -1.63 8.32 -12.78
CA LEU A 104 -2.10 7.59 -11.60
C LEU A 104 -3.63 7.39 -11.66
N LYS A 105 -4.39 8.43 -11.99
CA LYS A 105 -5.87 8.34 -12.14
C LYS A 105 -6.28 7.41 -13.27
N GLN A 106 -5.56 7.45 -14.40
CA GLN A 106 -5.79 6.53 -15.51
C GLN A 106 -5.63 5.08 -15.06
N ILE A 107 -4.50 4.75 -14.42
CA ILE A 107 -4.23 3.39 -13.92
C ILE A 107 -5.32 2.96 -12.92
N GLN A 108 -5.70 3.82 -11.99
CA GLN A 108 -6.78 3.53 -11.04
C GLN A 108 -8.11 3.22 -11.75
N GLN A 109 -8.44 3.95 -12.81
CA GLN A 109 -9.66 3.72 -13.59
C GLN A 109 -9.60 2.41 -14.39
N GLU A 110 -8.46 2.08 -14.99
CA GLU A 110 -8.26 0.81 -15.70
C GLU A 110 -8.38 -0.40 -14.76
N ILE A 111 -7.76 -0.32 -13.58
CA ILE A 111 -7.89 -1.35 -12.54
C ILE A 111 -9.35 -1.51 -12.14
N LYS A 112 -10.05 -0.39 -11.92
CA LYS A 112 -11.46 -0.40 -11.55
C LYS A 112 -12.32 -1.09 -12.62
N THR A 113 -12.09 -0.78 -13.89
CA THR A 113 -12.77 -1.43 -15.03
C THR A 113 -12.48 -2.92 -15.06
N ALA A 114 -11.22 -3.33 -14.91
CA ALA A 114 -10.85 -4.75 -14.88
C ALA A 114 -11.50 -5.51 -13.71
N MET A 115 -11.59 -4.87 -12.53
CA MET A 115 -12.32 -5.42 -11.39
C MET A 115 -13.83 -5.55 -11.69
N ASP A 116 -14.45 -4.57 -12.35
CA ASP A 116 -15.86 -4.61 -12.71
C ASP A 116 -16.15 -5.74 -13.73
N GLU A 117 -15.24 -5.96 -14.69
CA GLU A 117 -15.32 -7.08 -15.65
C GLU A 117 -15.20 -8.44 -14.96
N ILE A 118 -14.35 -8.57 -13.94
CA ILE A 118 -14.23 -9.79 -13.12
C ILE A 118 -15.46 -10.00 -12.24
N GLU A 119 -16.02 -8.93 -11.68
CA GLU A 119 -17.22 -9.00 -10.84
C GLU A 119 -18.49 -9.28 -11.64
N ALA A 120 -18.53 -8.90 -12.92
CA ALA A 120 -19.69 -9.06 -13.76
C ALA A 120 -20.08 -10.55 -13.81
N PRO A 121 -21.32 -10.92 -13.44
CA PRO A 121 -21.79 -12.27 -13.67
C PRO A 121 -21.79 -12.48 -15.18
N HIS A 122 -20.91 -13.35 -15.67
CA HIS A 122 -21.07 -13.91 -17.00
C HIS A 122 -22.43 -14.60 -17.00
N LEU A 123 -23.46 -13.91 -17.51
CA LEU A 123 -24.75 -14.50 -17.77
C LEU A 123 -24.47 -15.72 -18.65
N PRO A 124 -24.79 -16.93 -18.20
CA PRO A 124 -24.59 -18.10 -19.03
C PRO A 124 -25.45 -17.90 -20.27
N GLU A 125 -24.82 -17.70 -21.42
CA GLU A 125 -25.52 -17.87 -22.68
C GLU A 125 -26.02 -19.32 -22.71
N SER A 126 -27.34 -19.45 -22.56
CA SER A 126 -28.10 -20.68 -22.72
C SER A 126 -27.53 -21.57 -23.82
N SER A 127 -26.72 -22.55 -23.45
CA SER A 127 -26.49 -23.70 -24.29
C SER A 127 -26.17 -24.90 -23.42
N ALA A 128 -27.11 -25.86 -23.47
CA ALA A 128 -27.02 -27.14 -22.83
C ALA A 128 -25.91 -27.97 -23.49
N SER A 129 -24.68 -27.73 -23.08
CA SER A 129 -23.56 -28.63 -23.30
C SER A 129 -22.49 -28.24 -22.31
N ALA A 130 -22.23 -29.12 -21.34
CA ALA A 130 -21.04 -29.02 -20.51
C ALA A 130 -19.82 -28.96 -21.44
N PRO A 131 -18.96 -27.95 -21.29
CA PRO A 131 -17.58 -28.32 -21.03
C PRO A 131 -16.99 -27.51 -19.88
N ASP A 132 -16.33 -28.27 -19.02
CA ASP A 132 -15.14 -27.98 -18.25
C ASP A 132 -15.04 -26.69 -17.44
N SER A 133 -14.65 -26.87 -16.19
CA SER A 133 -14.58 -25.89 -15.13
C SER A 133 -13.42 -24.90 -15.33
N GLY A 134 -13.48 -24.09 -16.39
CA GLY A 134 -12.66 -22.90 -16.55
C GLY A 134 -13.04 -21.87 -15.49
N SER A 135 -12.43 -21.99 -14.31
CA SER A 135 -12.63 -21.07 -13.18
C SER A 135 -12.34 -19.65 -13.63
N LEU A 136 -13.37 -18.79 -13.65
CA LEU A 136 -13.22 -17.35 -13.90
C LEU A 136 -12.11 -16.76 -13.03
N PRO A 137 -11.38 -15.73 -13.52
CA PRO A 137 -10.29 -15.16 -12.78
C PRO A 137 -10.82 -14.52 -11.49
N ASN A 138 -10.41 -15.06 -10.35
CA ASN A 138 -10.75 -14.52 -9.04
C ASN A 138 -9.66 -13.59 -8.50
N GLU A 139 -8.61 -13.35 -9.29
CA GLU A 139 -7.45 -12.59 -8.89
C GLU A 139 -6.99 -11.64 -9.99
N LEU A 140 -6.79 -10.37 -9.63
CA LEU A 140 -6.25 -9.32 -10.48
C LEU A 140 -4.86 -8.95 -9.95
N LEU A 141 -3.84 -9.14 -10.78
CA LEU A 141 -2.44 -8.81 -10.51
C LEU A 141 -2.10 -7.49 -11.18
N ILE A 142 -1.52 -6.57 -10.43
CA ILE A 142 -1.05 -5.27 -10.93
C ILE A 142 0.46 -5.23 -10.80
N ALA A 143 1.17 -5.08 -11.90
CA ALA A 143 2.61 -5.01 -11.97
C ALA A 143 3.06 -3.58 -12.31
N LEU A 144 3.70 -2.91 -11.36
CA LEU A 144 4.23 -1.55 -11.53
C LEU A 144 5.76 -1.62 -11.60
N VAL A 145 6.32 -1.31 -12.76
CA VAL A 145 7.77 -1.39 -12.99
C VAL A 145 8.39 0.00 -13.15
N CYS A 146 9.58 0.18 -12.58
CA CYS A 146 10.45 1.31 -12.91
C CYS A 146 11.92 0.89 -12.93
N GLY A 147 12.84 1.79 -13.24
CA GLY A 147 14.25 1.42 -13.40
C GLY A 147 14.92 0.72 -12.20
N SER A 148 14.64 1.15 -10.96
CA SER A 148 15.29 0.59 -9.75
C SER A 148 14.32 -0.09 -8.77
N GLY A 149 13.01 0.01 -9.00
CA GLY A 149 12.01 -0.56 -8.08
C GLY A 149 11.88 0.15 -6.73
N LYS A 150 12.59 1.26 -6.49
CA LYS A 150 12.64 1.91 -5.16
C LYS A 150 11.76 3.14 -4.98
N HIS A 151 11.45 3.87 -6.06
CA HIS A 151 10.81 5.20 -5.95
C HIS A 151 9.46 5.25 -6.67
N ARG A 152 9.47 5.40 -8.00
CA ARG A 152 8.25 5.65 -8.81
C ARG A 152 7.22 4.52 -8.68
N SER A 153 7.65 3.27 -8.87
CA SER A 153 6.77 2.11 -8.75
C SER A 153 6.22 1.92 -7.35
N VAL A 154 7.04 2.10 -6.31
CA VAL A 154 6.61 2.04 -4.90
C VAL A 154 5.59 3.14 -4.61
N THR A 155 5.85 4.39 -5.00
CA THR A 155 4.91 5.51 -4.82
C THR A 155 3.56 5.22 -5.46
N PHE A 156 3.55 4.79 -6.72
CA PHE A 156 2.29 4.50 -7.43
C PHE A 156 1.54 3.34 -6.77
N ALA A 157 2.25 2.27 -6.39
CA ALA A 157 1.66 1.11 -5.75
C ALA A 157 1.00 1.45 -4.41
N GLU A 158 1.67 2.26 -3.58
CA GLU A 158 1.14 2.79 -2.32
C GLU A 158 -0.14 3.62 -2.53
N GLN A 159 -0.13 4.54 -3.51
CA GLN A 159 -1.28 5.39 -3.80
C GLN A 159 -2.48 4.58 -4.31
N ILE A 160 -2.24 3.60 -5.19
CA ILE A 160 -3.28 2.70 -5.71
C ILE A 160 -3.85 1.83 -4.57
N CYS A 161 -2.98 1.24 -3.75
CA CYS A 161 -3.39 0.41 -2.61
C CYS A 161 -4.29 1.20 -1.65
N ARG A 162 -3.87 2.40 -1.24
CA ARG A 162 -4.66 3.29 -0.38
C ARG A 162 -6.01 3.66 -1.01
N TYR A 163 -6.04 3.91 -2.32
CA TYR A 163 -7.28 4.22 -3.05
C TYR A 163 -8.29 3.07 -2.93
N PHE A 164 -7.88 1.84 -3.24
CA PHE A 164 -8.79 0.68 -3.21
C PHE A 164 -9.12 0.21 -1.79
N GLN A 165 -8.21 0.35 -0.83
CA GLN A 165 -8.50 0.09 0.59
C GLN A 165 -9.56 1.05 1.15
N ARG A 166 -9.50 2.34 0.79
CA ARG A 166 -10.53 3.33 1.19
C ARG A 166 -11.86 3.07 0.49
N ALA A 167 -11.83 2.63 -0.77
CA ALA A 167 -13.02 2.25 -1.51
C ALA A 167 -13.66 0.93 -1.03
N LYS A 168 -13.01 0.17 -0.13
CA LYS A 168 -13.47 -1.13 0.37
C LYS A 168 -14.89 -1.11 0.94
N ASN A 169 -15.33 0.02 1.50
CA ASN A 169 -16.71 0.19 1.97
C ASN A 169 -17.76 -0.03 0.87
N LYS A 170 -17.39 0.16 -0.41
CA LYS A 170 -18.25 -0.05 -1.58
C LYS A 170 -18.02 -1.40 -2.27
N ARG A 171 -16.87 -2.05 -2.05
CA ARG A 171 -16.47 -3.32 -2.69
C ARG A 171 -16.00 -4.36 -1.68
N GLN A 172 -16.90 -4.75 -0.77
CA GLN A 172 -16.60 -5.70 0.32
C GLN A 172 -16.12 -7.08 -0.15
N LYS A 173 -16.34 -7.42 -1.43
CA LYS A 173 -15.93 -8.69 -2.03
C LYS A 173 -14.43 -8.77 -2.35
N TRP A 174 -13.71 -7.65 -2.37
CA TRP A 174 -12.30 -7.59 -2.74
C TRP A 174 -11.36 -7.53 -1.53
N GLY A 175 -10.36 -8.40 -1.52
CA GLY A 175 -9.16 -8.27 -0.71
C GLY A 175 -8.08 -7.53 -1.49
N VAL A 176 -7.38 -6.59 -0.86
CA VAL A 176 -6.28 -5.83 -1.50
C VAL A 176 -4.99 -6.15 -0.76
N THR A 177 -3.96 -6.51 -1.50
CA THR A 177 -2.61 -6.81 -0.98
C THR A 177 -1.56 -6.06 -1.80
N LEU A 178 -0.44 -5.72 -1.17
CA LEU A 178 0.64 -4.93 -1.75
C LEU A 178 1.99 -5.57 -1.39
N GLU A 179 2.87 -5.73 -2.36
CA GLU A 179 4.22 -6.29 -2.22
C GLU A 179 5.25 -5.43 -2.97
N HIS A 180 6.42 -5.23 -2.35
CA HIS A 180 7.51 -4.41 -2.89
C HIS A 180 8.78 -5.26 -3.07
N ARG A 181 8.89 -5.95 -4.23
CA ARG A 181 9.96 -6.93 -4.51
C ARG A 181 11.39 -6.41 -4.28
N ASP A 182 11.65 -5.13 -4.51
CA ASP A 182 12.98 -4.52 -4.36
C ASP A 182 13.25 -3.94 -2.96
N LEU A 183 12.23 -3.90 -2.08
CA LEU A 183 12.37 -3.40 -0.70
C LEU A 183 12.48 -4.54 0.33
N ASP A 184 11.89 -5.69 0.03
CA ASP A 184 11.85 -6.84 0.95
C ASP A 184 13.24 -7.50 1.19
N VAL A 185 14.26 -7.12 0.42
CA VAL A 185 15.63 -7.68 0.52
C VAL A 185 16.49 -6.96 1.57
N ALA A 186 16.07 -5.82 2.09
CA ALA A 186 16.94 -4.94 2.88
C ALA A 186 16.94 -5.19 4.41
N HIS A 187 16.06 -6.03 4.95
CA HIS A 187 15.93 -6.20 6.40
C HIS A 187 16.81 -7.28 7.04
N ASP A 188 17.57 -8.06 6.26
CA ASP A 188 18.40 -9.14 6.81
C ASP A 188 19.88 -8.75 7.04
N HIS A 189 20.28 -7.50 6.78
CA HIS A 189 21.70 -7.09 6.79
C HIS A 189 22.10 -6.05 7.86
N GLU A 190 21.19 -5.62 8.74
CA GLU A 190 21.47 -4.63 9.79
C GLU A 190 21.88 -5.21 11.16
N HIS A 191 22.02 -6.53 11.30
CA HIS A 191 22.38 -7.16 12.59
C HIS A 191 23.76 -7.84 12.63
N MET A 192 24.64 -7.58 11.66
CA MET A 192 25.99 -8.20 11.61
C MET A 192 27.15 -7.24 11.91
N TYR A 193 26.89 -6.16 12.66
CA TYR A 193 27.92 -5.32 13.29
C TYR A 193 27.60 -5.08 14.77
N GLU A 194 27.40 -6.16 15.52
CA GLU A 194 27.82 -6.23 16.93
C GLU A 194 29.16 -6.99 16.89
N ASP A 195 30.23 -6.72 17.61
CA ASP A 195 30.59 -5.78 18.66
C ASP A 195 32.06 -6.14 18.92
N GLU A 196 33.05 -5.36 18.44
CA GLU A 196 34.43 -5.41 18.96
C GLU A 196 35.15 -4.08 18.69
N SER A 197 34.77 -3.04 19.42
CA SER A 197 35.74 -2.03 19.86
C SER A 197 35.19 -1.23 21.03
N ASP A 198 35.61 -1.71 22.19
CA ASP A 198 35.88 -1.07 23.48
C ASP A 198 36.23 0.44 23.41
N ASP A 199 36.00 1.08 24.56
CA ASP A 199 36.52 2.36 25.05
C ASP A 199 36.47 3.66 24.22
N GLY A 200 35.37 4.43 24.38
CA GLY A 200 35.42 5.87 24.07
C GLY A 200 34.17 6.65 24.40
N GLN A 201 34.07 7.18 25.63
CA GLN A 201 33.03 8.12 26.07
C GLN A 201 32.90 9.33 25.12
N GLY A 202 31.85 9.34 24.30
CA GLY A 202 31.48 10.49 23.48
C GLY A 202 29.97 10.72 23.57
N ALA A 203 29.56 11.69 24.39
CA ALA A 203 28.19 12.12 24.51
C ALA A 203 27.71 12.73 23.17
N TYR A 204 26.86 12.00 22.44
CA TYR A 204 26.02 12.59 21.40
C TYR A 204 24.55 12.26 21.73
N GLU A 205 23.80 13.28 22.14
CA GLU A 205 22.34 13.22 22.22
C GLU A 205 21.80 13.46 20.80
N GLY A 206 21.44 12.37 20.12
CA GLY A 206 20.77 12.40 18.81
C GLY A 206 19.49 11.58 18.85
N ASN A 207 18.41 12.18 19.32
CA ASN A 207 17.07 11.60 19.39
C ASN A 207 16.53 11.25 17.98
N TYR A 208 16.57 9.98 17.60
CA TYR A 208 15.69 9.43 16.57
C TYR A 208 14.68 8.49 17.23
N ALA A 209 13.51 9.06 17.53
CA ALA A 209 12.39 8.31 18.06
C ALA A 209 11.74 7.45 16.97
N ILE A 210 11.87 6.15 17.18
CA ILE A 210 11.09 5.04 16.64
C ILE A 210 9.59 5.40 16.66
N LEU A 211 8.95 5.44 15.48
CA LEU A 211 7.50 5.50 15.33
C LEU A 211 6.99 4.37 14.41
N SER A 212 7.25 3.13 14.81
CA SER A 212 6.48 1.97 14.41
C SER A 212 5.52 1.60 15.55
N LYS A 213 4.40 2.32 15.68
CA LYS A 213 3.25 1.92 16.52
C LYS A 213 1.97 2.63 16.08
N SER A 214 1.10 1.84 15.46
CA SER A 214 -0.36 1.83 15.61
C SER A 214 -1.06 3.15 15.97
N ARG A 215 -1.67 3.80 14.98
CA ARG A 215 -2.84 4.67 15.20
C ARG A 215 -3.98 4.28 14.26
N SER A 216 -4.79 3.36 14.77
CA SER A 216 -6.21 3.31 14.48
C SER A 216 -6.92 4.38 15.32
N ALA A 217 -8.04 4.87 14.79
CA ALA A 217 -9.03 5.78 15.35
C ALA A 217 -8.79 7.30 15.21
N HIS A 218 -9.74 7.90 14.47
CA HIS A 218 -10.32 9.22 14.66
C HIS A 218 -9.42 10.44 14.41
N LEU A 219 -9.55 11.01 13.20
CA LEU A 219 -9.61 12.45 12.87
C LEU A 219 -9.25 12.60 11.38
N GLY A 220 -10.13 13.20 10.57
CA GLY A 220 -9.80 13.51 9.17
C GLY A 220 -10.95 13.55 8.17
N VAL A 221 -12.20 13.72 8.60
CA VAL A 221 -13.24 14.32 7.75
C VAL A 221 -13.14 15.81 8.07
N ASP A 222 -12.51 16.61 7.20
CA ASP A 222 -12.68 18.09 7.13
C ASP A 222 -11.67 18.80 6.20
N LEU A 223 -10.63 18.12 5.69
CA LEU A 223 -9.66 18.79 4.80
C LEU A 223 -10.09 18.81 3.31
N GLU A 224 -10.93 17.88 2.86
CA GLU A 224 -11.44 17.86 1.47
C GLU A 224 -12.54 18.90 1.20
N GLU A 225 -13.22 19.43 2.23
CA GLU A 225 -14.26 20.44 2.02
C GLU A 225 -13.69 21.87 1.82
N ARG A 226 -12.43 22.11 2.23
CA ARG A 226 -11.76 23.41 2.04
C ARG A 226 -11.24 23.62 0.62
N THR A 227 -10.67 22.59 -0.01
CA THR A 227 -10.10 22.72 -1.37
C THR A 227 -11.16 22.82 -2.47
N GLY A 228 -12.36 22.26 -2.25
CA GLY A 228 -13.51 22.39 -3.16
C GLY A 228 -14.16 23.77 -3.17
N LYS A 229 -14.23 24.46 -2.02
CA LYS A 229 -14.80 25.81 -1.91
C LYS A 229 -13.92 26.88 -2.57
N GLU A 230 -12.60 26.76 -2.47
CA GLU A 230 -11.63 27.66 -3.12
C GLU A 230 -11.74 27.60 -4.66
N ARG A 231 -11.83 26.39 -5.23
CA ARG A 231 -11.95 26.20 -6.69
C ARG A 231 -13.25 26.76 -7.27
N LYS A 232 -14.38 26.65 -6.56
CA LYS A 232 -15.65 27.25 -6.99
C LYS A 232 -15.59 28.78 -6.99
N ARG A 233 -14.96 29.39 -5.98
CA ARG A 233 -14.82 30.85 -5.89
C ARG A 233 -13.96 31.40 -7.05
N ASN A 234 -12.84 30.75 -7.36
CA ASN A 234 -11.97 31.17 -8.47
C ASN A 234 -12.63 31.06 -9.85
N LEU A 235 -13.45 30.03 -10.08
CA LEU A 235 -14.16 29.85 -11.37
C LEU A 235 -15.28 30.87 -11.56
N GLU A 236 -15.97 31.23 -10.47
CA GLU A 236 -17.02 32.25 -10.49
C GLU A 236 -16.45 33.65 -10.71
N GLU A 237 -15.28 33.95 -10.13
CA GLU A 237 -14.59 35.22 -10.30
C GLU A 237 -14.03 35.39 -11.72
N ALA A 238 -13.45 34.33 -12.31
CA ALA A 238 -13.02 34.34 -13.71
C ALA A 238 -14.20 34.58 -14.68
N SER A 239 -15.36 33.98 -14.40
CA SER A 239 -16.58 34.19 -15.20
C SER A 239 -17.12 35.62 -15.10
N ARG A 240 -16.92 36.28 -13.95
CA ARG A 240 -17.31 37.68 -13.72
C ARG A 240 -16.41 38.65 -14.50
N ASN A 241 -15.10 38.38 -14.55
CA ASN A 241 -14.15 39.21 -15.32
C ASN A 241 -14.40 39.14 -16.83
N ILE A 242 -14.82 38.00 -17.38
CA ILE A 242 -15.18 37.90 -18.80
C ILE A 242 -16.42 38.74 -19.14
N ARG A 243 -17.40 38.84 -18.23
CA ARG A 243 -18.60 39.66 -18.45
C ARG A 243 -18.35 41.16 -18.32
N GLN A 244 -17.36 41.57 -17.53
CA GLN A 244 -17.04 42.99 -17.30
C GLN A 244 -15.93 43.51 -18.22
N GLY A 245 -15.10 42.63 -18.77
CA GLY A 245 -14.13 42.95 -19.84
C GLY A 245 -14.80 43.08 -21.20
N GLY A 246 -15.74 44.01 -21.31
CA GLY A 246 -16.39 44.37 -22.58
C GLY A 246 -15.36 44.69 -23.65
N ALA A 247 -15.54 44.06 -24.81
CA ALA A 247 -14.76 44.28 -26.01
C ALA A 247 -14.71 45.78 -26.34
N ARG A 248 -13.53 46.39 -26.18
CA ARG A 248 -13.22 47.65 -26.86
C ARG A 248 -13.06 47.33 -28.34
N VAL A 249 -14.12 47.59 -29.10
CA VAL A 249 -14.06 47.70 -30.56
C VAL A 249 -13.15 48.90 -30.85
N VAL A 250 -11.92 48.62 -31.27
CA VAL A 250 -11.02 49.62 -31.85
C VAL A 250 -11.46 49.81 -33.29
N GLU A 251 -12.15 50.92 -33.56
CA GLU A 251 -12.42 51.38 -34.92
C GLU A 251 -11.11 51.78 -35.60
N ALA A 252 -10.90 51.29 -36.82
CA ALA A 252 -9.75 51.61 -37.64
C ALA A 252 -9.94 52.99 -38.32
N PRO A 253 -8.92 53.85 -38.33
CA PRO A 253 -9.00 55.13 -39.04
C PRO A 253 -8.90 54.92 -40.55
N SER A 254 -9.70 55.71 -41.29
CA SER A 254 -9.74 55.78 -42.77
C SER A 254 -8.56 56.51 -43.37
#